data_AF-A0A933W3B4-F1
#
_entry.id   AF-A0A933W3B4-F1
#
_cell.length_a   1.000
_cell.length_b   1.000
_cell.length_c   1.000
_cell.angle_alpha   90.00
_cell.angle_beta   90.00
_cell.angle_gamma   90.00
#
_symmetry.space_group_name_H-M   'P 1'
#
loop_
_entity.id
_entity.type
_entity.pdbx_description
1 polymer ?
#
loop_
_entity_poly.entity_id
_entity_poly.type
_entity_poly.pdbx_seq_one_letter_code
_entity_poly.pdbx_strand_id
1 'polypeptide(L)'
;MFVMGNFVGMLANLLGWALQALQLVLVVNAVLSWFQPRPDHPILDVIENISHTVCGPVRRLFPTAMGGIDFAPLLVLLIIQFVGLGFLVPTLHEIAYRMR
;
A
#
# COMPACT_ATOMS: atom_id res chain seq x y z
N MET A 1 2.30 21.75 22.45
CA MET A 1 2.79 20.76 23.44
C MET A 1 3.73 19.79 22.75
N PHE A 2 5.03 19.99 22.93
CA PHE A 2 6.11 19.20 22.34
C PHE A 2 5.90 17.67 22.37
N VAL A 3 5.38 17.10 23.48
CA VAL A 3 5.16 15.65 23.61
C VAL A 3 4.14 15.11 22.59
N MET A 4 3.01 15.79 22.42
CA MET A 4 1.97 15.36 21.47
C MET A 4 2.47 15.46 20.02
N GLY A 5 3.21 16.52 19.68
CA GLY A 5 3.80 16.66 18.35
C GLY A 5 4.73 15.49 18.01
N ASN A 6 5.64 15.10 18.91
CA ASN A 6 6.53 13.97 18.69
C ASN A 6 5.78 12.64 18.52
N PHE A 7 4.73 12.41 19.33
CA PHE A 7 3.94 11.19 19.23
C PHE A 7 3.21 11.09 17.89
N VAL A 8 2.55 12.17 17.45
CA VAL A 8 1.88 12.21 16.14
C VAL A 8 2.89 12.03 15.00
N GLY A 9 4.06 12.68 15.09
CA GLY A 9 5.13 12.52 14.10
C GLY A 9 5.65 11.09 14.01
N MET A 10 5.80 10.39 15.15
CA MET A 10 6.15 8.97 15.16
C MET A 10 5.10 8.11 14.46
N LEU A 11 3.81 8.32 14.74
CA LEU A 11 2.73 7.59 14.09
C LEU A 11 2.70 7.84 12.57
N ALA A 12 2.95 9.09 12.15
CA ALA A 12 3.04 9.44 10.73
C ALA A 12 4.17 8.66 10.03
N ASN A 13 5.33 8.54 10.67
CA ASN A 13 6.46 7.76 10.14
C ASN A 13 6.15 6.27 10.07
N LEU A 14 5.56 5.69 11.13
CA LEU A 14 5.18 4.29 11.15
C LEU A 14 4.18 3.96 10.04
N LEU A 15 3.19 4.83 9.83
CA LEU A 15 2.24 4.71 8.73
C LEU A 15 2.96 4.80 7.37
N GLY A 16 3.89 5.75 7.21
CA GLY A 16 4.68 5.89 5.99
C GLY A 16 5.48 4.63 5.65
N TRP A 17 6.15 4.02 6.62
CA TRP A 17 6.88 2.77 6.41
C TRP A 17 5.95 1.60 6.08
N ALA A 18 4.79 1.49 6.74
CA ALA A 18 3.82 0.46 6.45
C ALA A 18 3.27 0.58 5.01
N LEU A 19 2.97 1.80 4.56
CA LEU A 19 2.52 2.08 3.20
C LEU A 19 3.59 1.77 2.15
N GLN A 20 4.86 2.09 2.43
CA GLN A 20 5.99 1.73 1.55
C GLN A 20 6.19 0.22 1.47
N ALA A 21 6.10 -0.50 2.59
CA ALA A 21 6.18 -1.96 2.61
C ALA A 21 5.02 -2.58 1.81
N LEU A 22 3.81 -2.05 1.96
CA LEU A 22 2.66 -2.50 1.18
C LEU A 22 2.84 -2.22 -0.32
N GLN A 23 3.38 -1.05 -0.69
CA GLN A 23 3.72 -0.72 -2.07
C GLN A 23 4.67 -1.77 -2.66
N LEU A 24 5.72 -2.15 -1.93
CA LEU A 24 6.65 -3.20 -2.35
C LEU A 24 5.94 -4.54 -2.58
N VAL A 25 5.10 -4.98 -1.63
CA VAL A 25 4.33 -6.23 -1.75
C VAL A 25 3.44 -6.22 -2.99
N LEU A 26 2.75 -5.12 -3.26
CA LEU A 26 1.88 -4.98 -4.43
C LEU A 26 2.64 -4.95 -5.75
N VAL A 27 3.81 -4.30 -5.79
CA VAL A 27 4.70 -4.33 -6.96
C VAL A 27 5.16 -5.76 -7.24
N VAL A 28 5.61 -6.47 -6.20
CA VAL A 28 6.01 -7.88 -6.33
C VAL A 28 4.83 -8.73 -6.81
N ASN A 29 3.64 -8.58 -6.21
CA ASN A 29 2.46 -9.31 -6.64
C ASN A 29 2.07 -9.03 -8.10
N ALA A 30 2.14 -7.76 -8.55
CA ALA A 30 1.85 -7.38 -9.93
C ALA A 30 2.82 -8.07 -10.90
N VAL A 31 4.11 -8.06 -10.59
CA VAL A 31 5.14 -8.76 -11.38
C VAL A 31 4.86 -10.27 -11.40
N LEU A 32 4.61 -10.89 -10.25
CA LEU A 32 4.31 -12.33 -10.15
C LEU A 32 3.06 -12.70 -10.97
N SER A 33 2.04 -11.84 -11.00
CA SER A 33 0.81 -12.08 -11.77
C SER A 33 1.05 -12.16 -13.29
N TRP A 34 2.05 -11.42 -13.80
CA TRP A 34 2.40 -11.42 -15.23
C TRP A 34 3.24 -12.62 -15.64
N PHE A 35 4.12 -13.09 -14.75
CA PHE A 35 5.02 -14.21 -15.04
C PHE A 35 4.45 -15.58 -14.65
N GLN A 36 3.38 -15.62 -13.84
CA GLN A 36 2.72 -16.85 -13.38
C GLN A 36 3.70 -17.94 -12.87
N PRO A 37 4.51 -17.66 -11.85
CA PRO A 37 5.40 -18.65 -11.26
C PRO A 37 4.61 -19.79 -10.60
N ARG A 38 5.22 -20.99 -10.54
CA ARG A 38 4.59 -22.13 -9.87
C ARG A 38 4.42 -21.84 -8.36
N PRO A 39 3.28 -22.22 -7.76
CA PRO A 39 2.84 -21.77 -6.43
C PRO A 39 3.59 -22.41 -5.25
N ASP A 40 4.77 -23.00 -5.46
CA ASP A 40 5.37 -23.93 -4.50
C ASP A 40 6.13 -23.24 -3.35
N HIS A 41 5.92 -21.93 -3.13
CA HIS A 41 6.67 -21.14 -2.15
C HIS A 41 5.76 -20.37 -1.18
N PRO A 42 5.90 -20.56 0.16
CA PRO A 42 4.99 -19.97 1.16
C PRO A 42 5.02 -18.43 1.21
N ILE A 43 6.10 -17.80 0.73
CA ILE A 43 6.19 -16.33 0.64
C ILE A 43 5.24 -15.79 -0.45
N LEU A 44 5.04 -16.55 -1.53
CA LEU A 44 4.13 -16.16 -2.61
C LEU A 44 2.69 -16.13 -2.10
N ASP A 45 2.30 -17.13 -1.30
CA ASP A 45 0.97 -17.18 -0.68
C ASP A 45 0.71 -15.97 0.23
N VAL A 46 1.72 -15.55 1.00
CA VAL A 46 1.61 -14.36 1.86
C VAL A 46 1.42 -13.10 1.02
N ILE A 47 2.22 -12.93 -0.04
CA ILE A 47 2.13 -11.78 -0.94
C ILE A 47 0.76 -11.75 -1.64
N GLU A 48 0.29 -12.90 -2.12
CA GLU A 48 -1.00 -13.03 -2.78
C GLU A 48 -2.16 -12.75 -1.82
N ASN A 49 -2.11 -13.27 -0.59
CA ASN A 49 -3.13 -13.01 0.42
C ASN A 49 -3.21 -11.52 0.82
N ILE A 50 -2.06 -10.88 1.02
CA ILE A 50 -2.01 -9.43 1.29
C ILE A 50 -2.58 -8.66 0.11
N SER A 51 -2.12 -8.96 -1.11
CA SER A 51 -2.62 -8.31 -2.33
C SER A 51 -4.11 -8.52 -2.50
N HIS A 52 -4.62 -9.74 -2.30
CA HIS A 52 -6.05 -10.04 -2.41
C HIS A 52 -6.88 -9.24 -1.40
N THR A 53 -6.38 -9.08 -0.17
CA THR A 53 -7.06 -8.31 0.88
C THR A 53 -7.15 -6.81 0.52
N VAL A 54 -6.07 -6.24 -0.02
CA VAL A 54 -6.00 -4.80 -0.33
C VAL A 54 -6.62 -4.47 -1.69
N CYS A 55 -6.37 -5.28 -2.70
CA CYS A 55 -6.89 -5.12 -4.06
C CYS A 55 -8.33 -5.64 -4.21
N GLY A 56 -8.79 -6.54 -3.33
CA GLY A 56 -10.12 -7.14 -3.40
C GLY A 56 -11.27 -6.13 -3.47
N PRO A 57 -11.31 -5.09 -2.63
CA PRO A 57 -12.31 -4.02 -2.74
C PRO A 57 -12.26 -3.30 -4.08
N VAL A 58 -11.06 -3.03 -4.60
CA VAL A 58 -10.88 -2.38 -5.92
C VAL A 58 -11.40 -3.26 -7.05
N ARG A 59 -11.07 -4.57 -7.03
CA ARG A 59 -11.56 -5.55 -8.01
C ARG A 59 -13.08 -5.70 -8.01
N ARG A 60 -13.73 -5.45 -6.88
CA ARG A 60 -15.20 -5.47 -6.74
C ARG A 60 -15.86 -4.22 -7.31
N LEU A 61 -15.20 -3.06 -7.18
CA LEU A 61 -15.71 -1.78 -7.67
C LEU A 61 -15.43 -1.56 -9.16
N PHE A 62 -14.26 -2.02 -9.62
CA PHE A 62 -13.80 -1.86 -10.99
C PHE A 62 -13.39 -3.22 -11.55
N PRO A 63 -13.86 -3.61 -12.75
CA PRO A 63 -13.36 -4.81 -13.43
C PRO A 63 -11.94 -4.55 -13.92
N THR A 64 -10.95 -4.81 -13.06
CA THR A 64 -9.53 -4.54 -13.34
C THR A 64 -8.82 -5.71 -14.02
N ALA A 65 -9.44 -6.89 -14.08
CA ALA A 65 -8.90 -8.04 -14.76
C ALA A 65 -9.31 -7.99 -16.24
N MET A 66 -8.35 -7.76 -17.13
CA MET A 66 -8.57 -7.74 -18.59
C MET A 66 -7.52 -8.61 -19.27
N GLY A 67 -7.96 -9.58 -20.07
CA GLY A 67 -7.05 -10.41 -20.88
C GLY A 67 -6.04 -11.24 -20.06
N GLY A 68 -6.39 -11.64 -18.83
CA GLY A 68 -5.50 -12.39 -17.93
C GLY A 68 -4.51 -11.53 -17.14
N ILE A 69 -4.53 -10.21 -17.32
CA ILE A 69 -3.73 -9.25 -16.57
C ILE A 69 -4.62 -8.52 -15.57
N ASP A 70 -4.20 -8.47 -14.30
CA ASP A 70 -4.90 -7.70 -13.27
C ASP A 70 -4.26 -6.33 -13.06
N PHE A 71 -5.03 -5.28 -13.30
CA PHE A 71 -4.62 -3.89 -13.10
C PHE A 71 -5.00 -3.34 -11.72
N ALA A 72 -5.65 -4.11 -10.84
CA ALA A 72 -5.98 -3.64 -9.49
C ALA A 72 -4.75 -3.23 -8.67
N PRO A 73 -3.63 -3.99 -8.68
CA PRO A 73 -2.43 -3.57 -7.96
C PRO A 73 -1.96 -2.18 -8.41
N LEU A 74 -2.01 -1.87 -9.71
CA LEU A 74 -1.63 -0.56 -10.24
C LEU A 74 -2.52 0.56 -9.69
N LEU A 75 -3.84 0.35 -9.66
CA LEU A 75 -4.77 1.33 -9.14
C LEU A 75 -4.58 1.57 -7.63
N VAL A 76 -4.36 0.48 -6.87
CA VAL A 76 -4.06 0.57 -5.43
C VAL A 76 -2.73 1.27 -5.19
N LEU A 77 -1.69 0.96 -5.98
CA LEU A 77 -0.40 1.63 -5.91
C LEU A 77 -0.54 3.15 -6.12
N LEU A 78 -1.38 3.55 -7.07
CA LEU A 78 -1.70 4.96 -7.30
C LEU A 78 -2.37 5.59 -6.08
N ILE A 79 -3.36 4.91 -5.47
CA ILE A 79 -4.00 5.39 -4.24
C ILE A 79 -2.99 5.52 -3.10
N ILE A 80 -2.13 4.54 -2.90
CA ILE A 80 -1.08 4.59 -1.86
C ILE A 80 -0.14 5.77 -2.12
N GLN A 81 0.29 5.98 -3.36
CA GLN A 81 1.23 7.05 -3.70
C GLN A 81 0.64 8.44 -3.50
N PHE A 82 -0.57 8.70 -4.02
CA PHE A 82 -1.17 10.03 -3.98
C PHE A 82 -1.87 10.31 -2.65
N VAL A 83 -2.73 9.40 -2.19
CA VAL A 83 -3.54 9.61 -0.98
C VAL A 83 -2.72 9.31 0.26
N GLY A 84 -2.00 8.19 0.30
CA GLY A 84 -1.23 7.76 1.46
C GLY A 84 0.05 8.58 1.65
N LEU A 85 1.03 8.37 0.76
CA LEU A 85 2.38 8.93 0.88
C LEU A 85 2.46 10.41 0.47
N GLY A 86 1.69 10.83 -0.53
CA GLY A 86 1.71 12.20 -1.05
C GLY A 86 0.88 13.18 -0.21
N PHE A 87 -0.22 12.72 0.39
CA PHE A 87 -1.15 13.60 1.10
C PHE A 87 -1.24 13.28 2.59
N LEU A 88 -1.63 12.07 2.98
CA LEU A 88 -1.94 11.73 4.37
C LEU A 88 -0.72 11.81 5.29
N VAL A 89 0.39 11.15 4.93
CA VAL A 89 1.60 11.13 5.76
C VAL A 89 2.23 12.52 5.94
N PRO A 90 2.39 13.34 4.90
CA PRO A 90 2.87 14.72 5.05
C PRO A 90 1.91 15.58 5.87
N THR A 91 0.59 15.41 5.70
CA THR A 91 -0.41 16.15 6.49
C THR A 91 -0.27 15.83 7.98
N LEU A 92 -0.05 14.56 8.35
CA LEU A 92 0.19 14.17 9.74
C LEU A 92 1.50 14.74 10.29
N HIS A 93 2.55 14.81 9.48
CA HIS A 93 3.80 15.48 9.86
C HIS A 93 3.60 16.97 10.08
N GLU A 94 2.86 17.65 9.21
CA GLU A 94 2.55 19.08 9.36
C GLU A 94 1.74 19.34 10.64
N ILE A 95 0.76 18.49 10.94
CA ILE A 95 0.02 18.55 12.20
C ILE A 95 0.96 18.36 13.40
N ALA A 96 1.87 17.39 13.34
CA ALA A 96 2.87 17.15 14.38
C ALA A 96 3.78 18.37 14.61
N TYR A 97 4.24 19.02 13.54
CA TYR A 97 5.06 20.22 13.62
C TYR A 97 4.31 21.41 14.22
N ARG A 98 3.04 21.60 13.86
CA ARG A 98 2.19 22.67 14.42
C ARG A 98 1.85 22.48 15.90
N MET A 99 1.86 21.23 16.38
CA MET A 99 1.59 20.91 17.78
C MET A 99 2.79 21.13 18.70
N ARG A 100 3.99 21.37 18.16
CA ARG A 100 5.20 21.57 18.94
C ARG A 100 5.16 22.91 19.67
#